data_AF-A0A2D3T2J6-F1
#
_entry.id   AF-A0A2D3T2J6-F1
#
_cell.length_a   1.000
_cell.length_b   1.000
_cell.length_c   1.000
_cell.angle_alpha   90.00
_cell.angle_beta   90.00
_cell.angle_gamma   90.00
#
_symmetry.space_group_name_H-M   'P 1'
#
loop_
_entity.id
_entity.type
_entity.pdbx_description
1 polymer ?
#
loop_
_entity_poly.entity_id
_entity_poly.type
_entity_poly.pdbx_seq_one_letter_code
_entity_poly.pdbx_strand_id
1 'polypeptide(L)'
;MSGINSFLDYDASRNHTRGGFGLEYSRDYLKLSTNSYFSLSGWKNSPDKEDYEERPASGWDIRAEGYLSAWPNLDGKLTYKQYYGDQVALFGVDKLEKHSRALLSG
;
A
#
# COMPACT_ATOMS: atom_id res chain seq x y z
N MET A 1 15.09 -3.77 -16.64
CA MET A 1 15.16 -2.38 -16.13
C MET A 1 15.00 -2.40 -14.62
N SER A 2 15.77 -1.60 -13.90
CA SER A 2 15.58 -1.34 -12.46
C SER A 2 15.35 0.14 -12.23
N GLY A 3 14.53 0.50 -11.26
CA GLY A 3 14.18 1.88 -10.93
C GLY A 3 13.96 2.08 -9.45
N ILE A 4 14.08 3.33 -9.01
CA ILE A 4 13.73 3.78 -7.66
C ILE A 4 12.83 5.01 -7.80
N ASN A 5 11.85 5.16 -6.92
CA ASN A 5 10.95 6.30 -6.90
C ASN A 5 10.67 6.74 -5.45
N SER A 6 10.24 7.98 -5.28
CA SER A 6 9.78 8.52 -4.00
C SER A 6 8.56 9.39 -4.24
N PHE A 7 7.60 9.34 -3.33
CA PHE A 7 6.33 10.04 -3.46
C PHE A 7 5.88 10.65 -2.13
N LEU A 8 5.06 11.69 -2.24
CA LEU A 8 4.45 12.38 -1.13
C LEU A 8 2.95 12.48 -1.41
N ASP A 9 2.16 11.80 -0.59
CA ASP A 9 0.70 11.82 -0.67
C ASP A 9 0.16 12.80 0.38
N TYR A 10 -0.58 13.81 -0.06
CA TYR A 10 -1.31 14.74 0.81
C TYR A 10 -2.81 14.55 0.64
N ASP A 11 -3.47 14.10 1.70
CA ASP A 11 -4.92 14.05 1.79
C ASP A 11 -5.45 15.38 2.33
N ALA A 12 -5.99 16.22 1.45
CA ALA A 12 -6.53 17.53 1.82
C ALA A 12 -7.85 17.45 2.59
N SER A 13 -8.61 16.35 2.45
CA SER A 13 -9.90 16.19 3.13
C SER A 13 -9.71 15.90 4.62
N ARG A 14 -8.64 15.18 4.97
CA ARG A 14 -8.31 14.78 6.35
C ARG A 14 -7.04 15.44 6.88
N ASN A 15 -6.41 16.29 6.07
CA ASN A 15 -5.11 16.91 6.34
C ASN A 15 -4.01 15.89 6.70
N HIS A 16 -4.05 14.67 6.15
CA HIS A 16 -3.03 13.66 6.41
C HIS A 16 -1.94 13.69 5.36
N THR A 17 -0.70 13.45 5.79
CA THR A 17 0.46 13.41 4.90
C THR A 17 1.17 12.09 5.08
N ARG A 18 1.45 11.42 3.96
CA ARG A 18 2.15 10.16 3.90
C ARG A 18 3.29 10.27 2.91
N GLY A 19 4.47 9.85 3.33
CA GLY A 19 5.62 9.71 2.44
C GLY A 19 5.77 8.27 2.02
N GLY A 20 6.39 8.04 0.87
CA GLY A 20 6.75 6.71 0.47
C GLY A 20 7.92 6.64 -0.50
N PHE A 21 8.45 5.44 -0.61
CA PHE A 21 9.56 5.09 -1.46
C PHE A 21 9.28 3.77 -2.15
N GLY A 22 9.61 3.70 -3.44
CA GLY A 22 9.38 2.54 -4.29
C GLY A 22 10.68 2.05 -4.93
N LEU A 23 10.78 0.73 -5.04
CA LEU A 23 11.77 0.02 -5.85
C LEU A 23 11.04 -0.71 -6.97
N GLU A 24 11.57 -0.64 -8.17
CA GLU A 24 11.01 -1.31 -9.34
C GLU A 24 12.06 -2.17 -10.03
N TYR A 25 11.65 -3.37 -10.42
CA TYR A 25 12.46 -4.29 -11.20
C TYR A 25 11.62 -4.96 -12.27
N SER A 26 11.90 -4.65 -13.53
CA SER A 26 11.16 -5.17 -14.69
C SER A 26 12.07 -5.96 -15.61
N ARG A 27 11.56 -7.08 -16.12
CA ARG A 27 12.08 -7.91 -17.21
C ARG A 27 10.98 -8.07 -18.26
N ASP A 28 11.29 -8.74 -19.36
CA ASP A 28 10.41 -8.86 -20.52
C ASP A 28 8.99 -9.31 -20.18
N TYR A 29 8.84 -10.30 -19.29
CA TYR A 29 7.54 -10.90 -18.92
C TYR A 29 7.21 -10.78 -17.42
N LEU A 30 7.98 -9.98 -16.66
CA LEU A 30 7.83 -9.85 -15.21
C LEU A 30 8.15 -8.44 -14.74
N LYS A 31 7.24 -7.84 -13.99
CA LYS A 31 7.42 -6.59 -13.27
C LYS A 31 7.24 -6.83 -11.78
N LEU A 32 8.27 -6.51 -11.01
CA LEU A 32 8.26 -6.49 -9.56
C LEU A 32 8.33 -5.05 -9.08
N SER A 33 7.53 -4.71 -8.08
CA SER A 33 7.63 -3.43 -7.39
C SER A 33 7.43 -3.60 -5.90
N THR A 34 8.23 -2.90 -5.10
CA THR A 34 8.12 -2.87 -3.65
C THR A 34 7.96 -1.43 -3.21
N ASN A 35 6.90 -1.12 -2.48
CA ASN A 35 6.65 0.23 -1.97
C ASN A 35 6.62 0.21 -0.45
N SER A 36 7.24 1.20 0.17
CA SER A 36 7.17 1.44 1.61
C SER A 36 6.49 2.77 1.88
N TYR A 37 5.64 2.80 2.89
CA TYR A 37 4.79 3.91 3.26
C TYR A 37 5.04 4.30 4.70
N PHE A 38 5.19 5.59 4.95
CA PHE A 38 5.47 6.16 6.26
C PHE A 38 4.52 7.32 6.54
N SER A 39 3.93 7.34 7.74
CA SER A 39 3.15 8.48 8.19
C SER A 39 4.05 9.69 8.42
N LEU A 40 3.76 10.81 7.76
CA LEU A 40 4.43 12.09 8.00
C LEU A 40 3.59 13.02 8.87
N SER A 41 2.26 12.83 8.88
CA SER A 41 1.35 13.48 9.83
C SER A 41 1.09 12.61 11.06
N GLY A 42 0.91 13.22 12.23
CA GLY A 42 0.50 12.55 13.46
C GLY A 42 -0.99 12.19 13.51
N TRP A 43 -1.44 11.80 14.70
CA TRP A 43 -2.85 11.59 15.04
C TRP A 43 -3.66 12.88 14.90
N LYS A 44 -4.86 12.77 14.34
CA LYS A 44 -5.84 13.86 14.19
C LYS A 44 -7.24 13.29 14.42
N ASN A 45 -8.18 14.11 14.87
CA ASN A 45 -9.56 13.68 15.03
C ASN A 45 -10.12 13.09 13.73
N SER A 46 -10.69 11.88 13.83
CA SER A 46 -11.28 11.19 12.70
C SER A 46 -12.63 11.80 12.36
N PRO A 47 -12.85 12.22 11.09
CA PRO A 47 -14.18 12.62 10.64
C PRO A 47 -15.13 11.43 10.47
N ASP A 48 -14.60 10.19 10.39
CA ASP A 48 -15.39 8.99 10.13
C ASP A 48 -15.90 8.30 11.39
N LYS A 49 -15.32 8.60 12.56
CA LYS A 49 -15.62 7.88 13.80
C LYS A 49 -15.54 8.80 15.02
N GLU A 50 -16.67 8.95 15.73
CA GLU A 50 -16.73 9.75 16.96
C GLU A 50 -15.76 9.21 18.03
N ASP A 51 -15.07 10.12 18.73
CA ASP A 51 -14.07 9.84 19.76
C ASP A 51 -12.86 9.01 19.30
N TYR A 52 -12.52 9.04 18.02
CA TYR A 52 -11.32 8.41 17.46
C TYR A 52 -10.38 9.43 16.85
N GLU A 53 -9.08 9.14 16.97
CA GLU A 53 -8.05 9.78 16.15
C GLU A 53 -7.62 8.83 15.03
N GLU A 54 -7.30 9.38 13.87
CA GLU A 54 -6.73 8.67 12.74
C GLU A 54 -5.37 9.25 12.34
N ARG A 55 -4.54 8.38 11.75
CA ARG A 55 -3.29 8.75 11.08
C ARG A 55 -3.01 7.74 9.97
N PRO A 56 -2.25 8.09 8.93
CA PRO A 56 -1.78 7.14 7.94
C PRO A 56 -1.09 5.95 8.59
N ALA A 57 -1.52 4.73 8.25
CA ALA A 57 -0.82 3.53 8.69
C ALA A 57 0.50 3.39 7.91
N SER A 58 1.61 3.27 8.63
CA SER A 58 2.88 2.90 8.01
C SER A 58 2.84 1.42 7.61
N GLY A 59 3.47 1.08 6.50
CA GLY A 59 3.39 -0.25 5.93
C GLY A 59 4.23 -0.39 4.68
N TRP A 60 4.13 -1.55 4.04
CA TRP A 60 4.78 -1.80 2.76
C TRP A 60 3.93 -2.76 1.92
N ASP A 61 4.17 -2.74 0.62
CA ASP A 61 3.67 -3.74 -0.30
C ASP A 61 4.75 -4.28 -1.22
N ILE A 62 4.53 -5.51 -1.66
CA ILE A 62 5.27 -6.14 -2.75
C ILE A 62 4.23 -6.52 -3.80
N ARG A 63 4.52 -6.19 -5.04
CA ARG A 63 3.68 -6.50 -6.18
C ARG A 63 4.50 -7.19 -7.26
N ALA A 64 3.96 -8.27 -7.79
CA ALA A 64 4.44 -8.98 -8.95
C ALA A 64 3.35 -8.98 -10.02
N GLU A 65 3.67 -8.51 -11.21
CA GLU A 65 2.81 -8.54 -12.39
C GLU A 65 3.60 -9.26 -13.49
N GLY A 66 2.99 -10.15 -14.24
CA GLY A 66 3.68 -10.85 -15.33
C GLY A 66 2.70 -11.53 -16.26
N TYR A 67 3.18 -11.91 -17.43
CA TYR A 67 2.40 -12.65 -18.42
C TYR A 67 3.18 -13.88 -18.88
N LEU A 68 2.48 -14.92 -19.31
CA LEU A 68 3.15 -16.12 -19.81
C LEU A 68 3.70 -15.85 -21.21
N SER A 69 5.00 -16.09 -21.40
CA SER A 69 5.64 -15.94 -22.72
C SER A 69 4.98 -16.80 -23.81
N ALA A 70 4.51 -18.00 -23.45
CA ALA A 70 3.80 -18.90 -24.35
C ALA A 70 2.34 -18.47 -24.62
N TRP A 71 1.73 -17.69 -23.73
CA TRP A 71 0.34 -17.22 -23.82
C TRP A 71 0.26 -15.76 -23.36
N PRO A 72 0.64 -14.79 -24.22
CA PRO A 72 0.77 -13.39 -23.82
C PRO A 72 -0.53 -12.73 -23.37
N ASN A 73 -1.68 -13.31 -23.75
CA ASN A 73 -3.00 -12.85 -23.32
C ASN A 73 -3.37 -13.33 -21.90
N LEU A 74 -2.55 -14.17 -21.27
CA LEU A 74 -2.72 -14.58 -19.88
C LEU A 74 -1.69 -13.84 -19.02
N ASP A 75 -2.15 -12.76 -18.40
CA ASP A 75 -1.43 -12.05 -17.35
C ASP A 75 -1.91 -12.50 -15.97
N GLY A 76 -1.06 -12.23 -14.97
CA GLY A 76 -1.34 -12.49 -13.58
C GLY A 76 -0.71 -11.44 -12.70
N LYS A 77 -1.41 -11.11 -11.62
CA LYS A 77 -1.00 -10.11 -10.65
C LYS A 77 -1.09 -10.66 -9.24
N LEU A 78 -0.01 -10.48 -8.50
CA LEU A 78 0.06 -10.81 -7.08
C LEU A 78 0.50 -9.58 -6.31
N THR A 79 -0.24 -9.21 -5.27
CA THR A 79 0.12 -8.12 -4.37
C THR A 79 0.01 -8.57 -2.93
N TYR A 80 1.10 -8.43 -2.18
CA TYR A 80 1.12 -8.63 -0.74
C TYR A 80 1.27 -7.29 -0.05
N LYS A 81 0.40 -6.98 0.92
CA LYS A 81 0.40 -5.75 1.69
C LYS A 81 0.52 -6.06 3.17
N GLN A 82 1.36 -5.32 3.88
CA GLN A 82 1.49 -5.39 5.33
C GLN A 82 1.50 -3.97 5.91
N TYR A 83 0.56 -3.70 6.81
CA TYR A 83 0.47 -2.43 7.52
C TYR A 83 0.62 -2.66 9.02
N TYR A 84 1.15 -1.67 9.74
CA TYR A 84 1.44 -1.78 11.16
C TYR A 84 0.62 -0.77 11.97
N GLY A 85 0.05 -1.25 13.08
CA GLY A 85 -0.78 -0.48 14.00
C GLY A 85 -1.69 -1.43 14.78
N ASP A 86 -2.21 -0.97 15.91
CA ASP A 86 -3.15 -1.76 16.71
C ASP A 86 -4.56 -1.78 16.12
N GLN A 87 -4.91 -0.75 15.35
CA GLN A 87 -6.22 -0.59 14.71
C GLN A 87 -6.06 -0.10 13.27
N VAL A 88 -5.67 -1.01 12.37
CA VAL A 88 -5.48 -0.70 10.95
C VAL A 88 -6.75 -1.04 10.16
N ALA A 89 -7.31 -0.06 9.47
CA ALA A 89 -8.50 -0.18 8.62
C ALA A 89 -8.17 -0.67 7.19
N LEU A 90 -7.42 -1.77 7.03
CA LEU A 90 -6.97 -2.24 5.70
C LEU A 90 -8.14 -2.67 4.80
N PHE A 91 -9.22 -3.18 5.40
CA PHE A 91 -10.43 -3.65 4.72
C PHE A 91 -11.65 -2.75 4.96
N GLY A 92 -11.44 -1.55 5.51
CA GLY A 92 -12.50 -0.59 5.86
C GLY A 92 -12.50 -0.21 7.35
N VAL A 93 -13.13 0.93 7.66
CA VAL A 93 -13.17 1.51 9.02
C VAL A 93 -13.93 0.64 10.04
N ASP A 94 -14.84 -0.20 9.57
CA ASP A 94 -15.60 -1.14 10.41
C ASP A 94 -14.81 -2.39 10.79
N LYS A 95 -13.68 -2.64 10.12
CA LYS A 95 -12.84 -3.83 10.34
C LYS A 95 -11.41 -3.44 10.64
N LEU A 96 -11.20 -3.02 11.89
CA LEU A 96 -9.89 -2.66 12.42
C LEU A 96 -9.13 -3.92 12.87
N GLU A 97 -7.92 -4.11 12.33
CA GLU A 97 -7.08 -5.25 12.63
C GLU A 97 -5.69 -4.82 13.12
N LYS A 98 -5.14 -5.59 14.06
CA LYS A 98 -3.77 -5.40 14.53
C LYS A 98 -2.79 -5.96 13.51
N HIS A 99 -1.83 -5.14 13.08
CA HIS A 99 -0.83 -5.48 12.06
C HIS A 99 -1.45 -6.15 10.82
N SER A 100 -2.48 -5.50 10.26
CA SER A 100 -3.27 -6.05 9.16
C SER A 100 -2.43 -6.34 7.91
N ARG A 101 -2.77 -7.44 7.23
CA ARG A 101 -2.09 -7.94 6.05
C ARG A 101 -3.10 -8.42 5.02
N ALA A 102 -2.77 -8.27 3.74
CA ALA A 102 -3.61 -8.72 2.65
C ALA A 102 -2.78 -9.36 1.54
N LEU A 103 -3.27 -10.46 1.00
CA LEU A 103 -2.80 -11.05 -0.25
C LEU A 103 -3.91 -10.87 -1.29
N LEU A 104 -3.56 -10.25 -2.41
CA LEU A 104 -4.46 -10.01 -3.53
C LEU A 104 -3.89 -10.72 -4.75
N SER A 105 -4.70 -11.54 -5.41
CA SER A 105 -4.36 -12.17 -6.68
C SER A 105 -5.42 -11.82 -7.72
N GLY A 106 -5.01 -11.62 -8.96
CA GLY A 106 -5.88 -11.33 -10.10
C GLY A 106 -5.26 -11.79 -11.41
#